data_AF-A0A661X4V1-F1
#
_entry.id   AF-A0A661X4V1-F1
#
_cell.length_a   1.000
_cell.length_b   1.000
_cell.length_c   1.000
_cell.angle_alpha   90.00
_cell.angle_beta   90.00
_cell.angle_gamma   90.00
#
_symmetry.space_group_name_H-M   'P 1'
#
loop_
_entity.id
_entity.type
_entity.pdbx_description
1 polymer ?
#
loop_
_entity_poly.entity_id
_entity_poly.type
_entity_poly.pdbx_seq_one_letter_code
_entity_poly.pdbx_strand_id
1 'polypeptide(L)'
;MLLAKQTTWDAAAARHLLSRALFGYTREDVDFALSMSLDEFVDDYLLKGLPAPPPLGDWVDNYPDRKDGKTNRRNFFSMGYWWFEPIRTQGWSLREKTTLLWHNHFVSEASVVKIPQYMNK
;
A
#
# COMPACT_ATOMS: atom_id res chain seq x y z
N MET A 1 9.46 16.17 18.43
CA MET A 1 8.17 16.88 18.43
C MET A 1 7.13 15.95 19.03
N LEU A 2 6.81 16.13 20.31
CA LEU A 2 5.77 15.34 20.99
C LEU A 2 4.43 15.92 20.57
N LEU A 3 3.60 15.12 19.90
CA LEU A 3 2.30 15.55 19.44
C LEU A 3 1.32 15.55 20.62
N ALA A 4 0.73 16.69 20.94
CA ALA A 4 -0.31 16.78 21.96
C ALA A 4 -1.49 15.87 21.58
N LYS A 5 -2.12 15.23 22.56
CA LYS A 5 -3.33 14.41 22.35
C LYS A 5 -4.44 15.33 21.81
N GLN A 6 -4.70 15.24 20.51
CA GLN A 6 -5.75 15.96 19.81
C GLN A 6 -7.11 15.37 20.22
N THR A 7 -7.92 16.14 20.97
CA THR A 7 -9.27 15.73 21.41
C THR A 7 -10.38 16.31 20.53
N THR A 8 -10.03 17.21 19.60
CA THR A 8 -10.96 17.91 18.71
C THR A 8 -10.60 17.61 17.27
N TRP A 9 -11.61 17.39 16.42
CA TRP A 9 -11.39 17.22 14.99
C TRP A 9 -11.12 18.58 14.34
N ASP A 10 -9.84 18.94 14.26
CA ASP A 10 -9.36 20.18 13.65
C ASP A 10 -8.27 19.92 12.60
N ALA A 11 -7.78 20.99 11.97
CA ALA A 11 -6.77 20.87 10.92
C ALA A 11 -5.43 20.28 11.40
N ALA A 12 -5.08 20.39 12.68
CA ALA A 12 -3.89 19.75 13.22
C ALA A 12 -4.13 18.25 13.47
N ALA A 13 -5.31 17.86 13.97
CA ALA A 13 -5.73 16.45 14.05
C ALA A 13 -5.75 15.79 12.67
N ALA A 14 -6.38 16.42 11.68
CA ALA A 14 -6.49 15.90 10.32
C ALA A 14 -5.10 15.71 9.67
N ARG A 15 -4.22 16.71 9.75
CA ARG A 15 -2.82 16.57 9.29
C ARG A 15 -2.09 15.45 9.99
N HIS A 16 -2.26 15.33 11.30
CA HIS A 16 -1.64 14.24 12.04
C HIS A 16 -2.13 12.88 11.55
N LEU A 17 -3.45 12.68 11.46
CA LEU A 17 -4.05 11.44 10.99
C LEU A 17 -3.54 11.07 9.60
N LEU A 18 -3.64 12.00 8.63
CA LEU A 18 -3.20 11.79 7.26
C LEU A 18 -1.69 11.49 7.18
N SER A 19 -0.84 12.18 7.97
CA SER A 19 0.60 11.89 8.02
C SER A 19 0.92 10.47 8.51
N ARG A 20 0.09 9.95 9.43
CA ARG A 20 0.27 8.62 10.03
C ARG A 20 -0.34 7.54 9.16
N ALA A 21 -1.39 7.84 8.41
CA ALA A 21 -2.11 6.86 7.62
C ALA A 21 -1.70 6.76 6.14
N LEU A 22 -1.25 7.85 5.52
CA LEU A 22 -0.91 7.91 4.10
C LEU A 22 0.60 8.08 3.88
N PHE A 23 1.10 7.89 2.65
CA PHE A 23 2.50 8.20 2.31
C PHE A 23 2.75 9.69 2.17
N GLY A 24 1.70 10.45 1.86
CA GLY A 24 1.68 11.90 1.76
C GLY A 24 0.24 12.37 1.69
N TYR A 25 0.04 13.67 1.89
CA TYR A 25 -1.26 14.32 1.74
C TYR A 25 -1.05 15.76 1.26
N THR A 26 -2.01 16.29 0.52
CA THR A 26 -2.03 17.69 0.08
C THR A 26 -2.88 18.55 1.00
N ARG A 27 -2.98 19.84 0.71
CA ARG A 27 -3.88 20.73 1.46
C ARG A 27 -5.34 20.38 1.21
N GLU A 28 -5.65 20.02 -0.03
CA GLU A 28 -6.98 19.63 -0.47
C GLU A 28 -7.45 18.36 0.26
N ASP A 29 -6.55 17.42 0.55
CA ASP A 29 -6.87 16.24 1.36
C ASP A 29 -7.28 16.60 2.80
N VAL A 30 -6.62 17.59 3.39
CA VAL A 30 -6.95 18.09 4.73
C VAL A 30 -8.31 18.78 4.71
N ASP A 31 -8.54 19.65 3.73
CA ASP A 31 -9.81 20.37 3.58
C ASP A 31 -10.97 19.40 3.31
N PHE A 32 -10.73 18.35 2.52
CA PHE A 32 -11.68 17.26 2.29
C PHE A 32 -12.01 16.49 3.57
N ALA A 33 -11.00 16.06 4.32
CA ALA A 33 -11.20 15.34 5.59
C ALA A 33 -11.98 16.19 6.61
N LEU A 34 -11.77 17.51 6.62
CA LEU A 34 -12.48 18.45 7.51
C LEU A 34 -13.90 18.80 7.02
N SER A 35 -14.26 18.46 5.78
CA SER A 35 -15.62 18.66 5.27
C SER A 35 -16.64 17.68 5.85
N MET A 36 -16.18 16.68 6.59
CA MET A 36 -16.96 15.65 7.27
C MET A 36 -16.47 15.45 8.71
N SER A 37 -17.22 14.70 9.51
CA SER A 37 -16.78 14.30 10.85
C SER A 37 -15.63 13.28 10.77
N LEU A 38 -14.90 13.13 11.89
CA LEU A 38 -13.81 12.15 11.99
C LEU A 38 -14.30 10.73 11.67
N ASP A 39 -15.43 10.34 12.26
CA ASP A 39 -15.97 8.98 12.12
C ASP A 39 -16.37 8.70 10.66
N GLU A 40 -17.05 9.64 10.00
CA GLU A 40 -17.39 9.54 8.58
C GLU A 40 -16.14 9.40 7.70
N PHE A 41 -15.11 10.23 7.93
CA PHE A 41 -13.87 10.13 7.16
C PHE A 41 -13.18 8.78 7.36
N VAL A 42 -13.16 8.29 8.60
CA VAL A 42 -12.51 7.04 8.95
C VAL A 42 -13.23 5.85 8.30
N ASP A 43 -14.54 5.78 8.43
CA ASP A 43 -15.31 4.63 7.97
C ASP A 43 -15.49 4.63 6.44
N ASP A 44 -15.81 5.78 5.85
CA ASP A 44 -16.16 5.88 4.42
C ASP A 44 -14.94 6.01 3.50
N TYR A 45 -13.76 6.33 4.04
CA TYR A 45 -12.55 6.53 3.23
C TYR A 45 -11.34 5.77 3.77
N LEU A 46 -10.97 6.01 5.03
CA LEU A 46 -9.70 5.50 5.54
C LEU A 46 -9.68 3.97 5.69
N LEU A 47 -10.75 3.42 6.24
CA LEU A 47 -10.94 1.99 6.51
C LEU A 47 -11.86 1.32 5.50
N LYS A 48 -12.34 2.06 4.50
CA LYS A 48 -13.18 1.50 3.45
C LYS A 48 -12.49 0.34 2.74
N GLY A 49 -13.19 -0.79 2.69
CA GLY A 49 -12.75 -1.97 1.95
C GLY A 49 -12.59 -1.65 0.47
N LEU A 50 -11.39 -1.88 -0.06
CA LEU A 50 -11.07 -1.75 -1.47
C LEU A 50 -11.06 -3.12 -2.14
N PRO A 51 -11.43 -3.21 -3.44
CA PRO A 51 -11.35 -4.46 -4.16
C PRO A 51 -9.91 -5.00 -4.19
N ALA A 52 -9.79 -6.31 -4.35
CA ALA A 52 -8.49 -6.94 -4.55
C ALA A 52 -7.80 -6.30 -5.77
N PRO A 53 -6.47 -6.11 -5.73
CA PRO A 53 -5.73 -5.65 -6.90
C PRO A 53 -5.89 -6.64 -8.06
N PRO A 54 -5.69 -6.20 -9.32
CA PRO A 54 -5.73 -7.09 -10.49
C PRO A 54 -4.74 -8.26 -10.32
N PRO A 55 -4.85 -9.36 -11.08
CA PRO A 55 -3.85 -10.43 -11.02
C PRO A 55 -2.46 -9.97 -11.50
N LEU A 56 -1.39 -10.60 -10.98
CA LEU A 56 0.02 -10.29 -11.26
C LEU A 56 0.48 -10.62 -12.71
N GLY A 57 -0.40 -11.26 -13.48
CA GLY A 57 -0.19 -11.67 -14.88
C GLY A 57 -0.13 -13.19 -15.05
N ASP A 58 -0.20 -13.65 -16.30
CA ASP A 58 -0.37 -15.07 -16.68
C ASP A 58 0.80 -15.98 -16.28
N TRP A 59 1.96 -15.41 -15.93
CA TRP A 59 3.17 -16.18 -15.61
C TRP A 59 3.16 -16.80 -14.22
N VAL A 60 2.26 -16.36 -13.33
CA VAL A 60 2.18 -16.82 -11.94
C VAL A 60 1.87 -18.31 -11.85
N ASP A 61 0.98 -18.79 -12.73
CA ASP A 61 0.52 -20.18 -12.72
C ASP A 61 1.37 -21.11 -13.59
N ASN A 62 2.33 -20.55 -14.34
CA ASN A 62 3.25 -21.32 -15.16
C ASN A 62 4.23 -22.12 -14.29
N TYR A 63 4.66 -23.28 -14.80
CA TYR A 63 5.68 -24.08 -14.13
C TYR A 63 6.96 -23.27 -13.90
N PRO A 64 7.48 -23.21 -12.65
CA PRO A 64 8.64 -22.40 -12.34
C PRO A 64 9.92 -23.00 -12.92
N ASP A 65 10.57 -22.30 -13.85
CA ASP A 65 11.89 -22.68 -14.36
C ASP A 65 13.00 -21.82 -13.76
N ARG A 66 13.80 -22.42 -12.87
CA ARG A 66 14.96 -21.76 -12.24
C ARG A 66 16.05 -21.39 -13.25
N LYS A 67 16.17 -22.14 -14.35
CA LYS A 67 17.25 -21.96 -15.33
C LYS A 67 17.01 -20.75 -16.23
N ASP A 68 15.75 -20.32 -16.39
CA ASP A 68 15.41 -19.10 -17.13
C ASP A 68 15.56 -17.84 -16.27
N GLY A 69 16.80 -17.47 -15.98
CA GLY A 69 17.11 -16.25 -15.22
C GLY A 69 16.64 -14.95 -15.89
N LYS A 70 16.52 -14.91 -17.23
CA LYS A 70 16.09 -13.70 -17.95
C LYS A 70 14.59 -13.47 -17.74
N THR A 71 13.78 -14.51 -17.90
CA THR A 71 12.32 -14.42 -17.68
C THR A 71 12.01 -14.23 -16.20
N ASN A 72 12.68 -14.94 -15.29
CA ASN A 72 12.48 -14.74 -13.84
C ASN A 72 12.77 -13.30 -13.42
N ARG A 73 13.86 -12.71 -13.94
CA ARG A 73 14.16 -11.29 -13.69
C ARG A 73 13.07 -10.36 -14.22
N ARG A 74 12.55 -10.60 -15.43
CA ARG A 74 11.44 -9.82 -16.00
C ARG A 74 10.20 -9.92 -15.12
N ASN A 75 9.87 -11.12 -14.65
CA ASN A 75 8.72 -11.39 -13.80
C ASN A 75 8.85 -10.77 -12.40
N PHE A 76 10.07 -10.71 -11.82
CA PHE A 76 10.32 -9.94 -10.61
C PHE A 76 10.05 -8.44 -10.80
N PHE A 77 10.48 -7.87 -11.93
CA PHE A 77 10.19 -6.46 -12.23
C PHE A 77 8.70 -6.21 -12.47
N SER A 78 8.00 -7.09 -13.19
CA SER A 78 6.54 -6.96 -13.37
C SER A 78 5.80 -7.07 -12.04
N MET A 79 6.24 -7.96 -11.15
CA MET A 79 5.69 -8.07 -9.80
C MET A 79 5.91 -6.80 -8.98
N GLY A 80 7.11 -6.23 -9.03
CA GLY A 80 7.40 -4.96 -8.37
C GLY A 80 6.53 -3.80 -8.90
N TYR A 81 6.32 -3.73 -10.22
CA TYR A 81 5.44 -2.72 -10.82
C TYR A 81 3.99 -2.88 -10.37
N TRP A 82 3.50 -4.12 -10.37
CA TRP A 82 2.16 -4.44 -9.90
C TRP A 82 1.93 -4.05 -8.44
N TRP A 83 2.92 -4.26 -7.56
CA TRP A 83 2.85 -3.82 -6.17
C TRP A 83 2.89 -2.29 -6.03
N PHE A 84 3.68 -1.63 -6.87
CA PHE A 84 3.87 -0.18 -6.80
C PHE A 84 2.65 0.61 -7.32
N GLU A 85 1.91 0.06 -8.28
CA GLU A 85 0.79 0.77 -8.89
C GLU A 85 -0.29 1.16 -7.87
N PRO A 86 -0.80 0.26 -7.01
CA PRO A 86 -1.79 0.61 -5.99
C PRO A 86 -1.26 1.59 -4.93
N ILE A 87 0.02 1.47 -4.55
CA ILE A 87 0.67 2.41 -3.62
C ILE A 87 0.67 3.83 -4.20
N ARG A 88 0.86 3.96 -5.52
CA ARG A 88 0.85 5.25 -6.22
C ARG A 88 -0.55 5.83 -6.34
N THR A 89 -1.60 5.01 -6.38
CA THR A 89 -3.00 5.41 -6.63
C THR A 89 -3.92 5.22 -5.42
N GLN A 90 -3.36 4.94 -4.24
CA GLN A 90 -3.98 4.64 -2.93
C GLN A 90 -5.19 5.49 -2.53
N GLY A 91 -5.26 6.76 -2.95
CA GLY A 91 -6.22 7.72 -2.44
C GLY A 91 -6.08 7.90 -0.92
N TRP A 92 -7.20 7.92 -0.20
CA TRP A 92 -7.24 8.11 1.26
C TRP A 92 -7.26 6.81 2.08
N SER A 93 -7.09 5.63 1.45
CA SER A 93 -7.14 4.35 2.18
C SER A 93 -5.86 4.09 2.98
N LEU A 94 -5.97 3.53 4.19
CA LEU A 94 -4.84 3.08 5.00
C LEU A 94 -4.15 1.82 4.43
N ARG A 95 -4.83 1.10 3.51
CA ARG A 95 -4.43 -0.24 3.03
C ARG A 95 -2.97 -0.32 2.64
N GLU A 96 -2.52 0.53 1.73
CA GLU A 96 -1.18 0.42 1.12
C GLU A 96 -0.04 0.68 2.12
N LYS A 97 -0.26 1.58 3.09
CA LYS A 97 0.73 1.83 4.14
C LYS A 97 0.86 0.64 5.09
N THR A 98 -0.27 0.02 5.43
CA THR A 98 -0.29 -1.23 6.20
C THR A 98 0.32 -2.38 5.40
N THR A 99 0.09 -2.46 4.09
CA THR A 99 0.74 -3.45 3.22
C THR A 99 2.26 -3.33 3.26
N LEU A 100 2.82 -2.11 3.12
CA LEU A 100 4.28 -1.93 3.24
C LEU A 100 4.81 -2.23 4.64
N LEU A 101 4.06 -1.92 5.69
CA LEU A 101 4.43 -2.28 7.07
C LEU A 101 4.61 -3.80 7.19
N TRP A 102 3.64 -4.58 6.70
CA TRP A 102 3.69 -6.03 6.76
C TRP A 102 4.74 -6.62 5.82
N HIS A 103 4.96 -6.02 4.66
CA HIS A 103 6.02 -6.45 3.74
C HIS A 103 7.43 -6.27 4.34
N ASN A 104 7.64 -5.23 5.14
CA ASN A 104 8.90 -5.06 5.89
C ASN A 104 9.02 -6.05 7.06
N HIS A 105 7.89 -6.51 7.62
CA HIS A 105 7.90 -7.47 8.71
C HIS A 105 8.16 -8.90 8.22
N PHE A 106 7.59 -9.29 7.08
CA PHE A 106 7.77 -10.61 6.46
C PHE A 106 8.60 -10.49 5.18
N VAL A 107 9.92 -10.46 5.36
CA VAL A 107 10.86 -10.20 4.25
C VAL A 107 11.11 -11.47 3.43
N SER A 108 10.89 -11.36 2.13
CA SER A 108 11.29 -12.36 1.13
C SER A 108 12.26 -11.73 0.13
N GLU A 109 13.44 -12.33 -0.05
CA GLU A 109 14.47 -11.77 -0.93
C GLU A 109 14.50 -12.46 -2.31
N ALA A 110 14.31 -11.69 -3.37
CA ALA A 110 14.32 -12.19 -4.74
C ALA A 110 15.65 -12.89 -5.13
N SER A 111 16.78 -12.42 -4.59
CA SER A 111 18.11 -12.99 -4.86
C SER A 111 18.28 -14.42 -4.28
N VAL A 112 17.55 -14.71 -3.19
CA VAL A 112 17.57 -16.00 -2.48
C VAL A 112 16.58 -16.96 -3.12
N VAL A 113 15.33 -16.51 -3.33
CA VAL A 113 14.25 -17.35 -3.88
C VAL A 113 14.49 -17.66 -5.36
N LYS A 114 14.99 -16.69 -6.15
CA LYS A 114 15.30 -16.76 -7.59
C LYS A 114 14.15 -17.10 -8.53
N ILE A 115 13.03 -17.58 -8.00
CA ILE A 115 11.81 -17.95 -8.71
C ILE A 115 10.67 -17.04 -8.20
N PRO A 116 10.08 -16.21 -9.06
CA PRO A 116 9.06 -15.24 -8.64
C PRO A 116 7.75 -15.90 -8.22
N GLN A 117 7.38 -17.06 -8.78
CA GLN A 117 6.18 -17.81 -8.41
C GLN A 117 6.18 -18.31 -6.95
N TYR A 118 7.34 -18.35 -6.30
CA TYR A 118 7.46 -18.74 -4.89
C TYR A 118 7.39 -17.56 -3.92
N MET A 119 7.40 -16.32 -4.41
CA MET A 119 7.25 -15.13 -3.55
C MET A 119 5.80 -14.79 -3.22
N ASN A 120 4.85 -15.36 -3.95
CA ASN A 120 3.42 -15.02 -3.90
C ASN A 120 2.52 -16.20 -3.45
N LYS A 121 3.08 -17.20 -2.77
CA LYS A 121 2.34 -18.34 -2.21
C LYS A 121 2.24 -18.26 -0.70
#